data_AF-A0A957MCZ1-F1
#
_entry.id   AF-A0A957MCZ1-F1
#
_cell.length_a   1.000
_cell.length_b   1.000
_cell.length_c   1.000
_cell.angle_alpha   90.00
_cell.angle_beta   90.00
_cell.angle_gamma   90.00
#
_symmetry.space_group_name_H-M   'P 1'
#
loop_
_entity.id
_entity.type
_entity.pdbx_description
1 polymer ?
#
loop_
_entity_poly.entity_id
_entity_poly.type
_entity_poly.pdbx_seq_one_letter_code
_entity_poly.pdbx_strand_id
1 'polypeptide(L)'
;YMDEDLLLVAELALAVQLPLPALCLLAAHGAYTSSSGLTDYPRLKQQVDSMIGAARTCTNATAADAAWLRGLTLSQDAAVDYALQAVIVPLRIDTLPIVLPEMEQAPVR
;
A
#
# COMPACT_ATOMS: atom_id res chain seq x y z
N TYR A 1 3.38 -16.89 -0.93
CA TYR A 1 2.37 -16.30 -0.01
C TYR A 1 2.77 -14.88 0.38
N MET A 2 3.92 -14.63 1.03
CA MET A 2 4.30 -13.27 1.47
C MET A 2 4.50 -12.21 0.37
N ASP A 3 4.77 -12.60 -0.87
CA ASP A 3 5.08 -11.64 -1.95
C ASP A 3 3.84 -10.99 -2.56
N GLU A 4 2.74 -11.75 -2.62
CA GLU A 4 1.42 -11.24 -3.00
C GLU A 4 0.87 -10.30 -1.92
N ASP A 5 1.24 -10.54 -0.65
CA ASP A 5 0.81 -9.72 0.48
C ASP A 5 1.41 -8.30 0.42
N LEU A 6 2.68 -8.14 0.05
CA LEU A 6 3.30 -6.80 -0.08
C LEU A 6 2.69 -5.96 -1.20
N LEU A 7 2.38 -6.59 -2.34
CA LEU A 7 1.75 -5.90 -3.46
C LEU A 7 0.32 -5.47 -3.10
N LEU A 8 -0.44 -6.34 -2.44
CA LEU A 8 -1.79 -6.03 -1.98
C LEU A 8 -1.79 -4.88 -0.97
N VAL A 9 -0.83 -4.84 -0.04
CA VAL A 9 -0.73 -3.73 0.92
C VAL A 9 -0.30 -2.43 0.23
N ALA A 10 0.54 -2.49 -0.80
CA ALA A 10 0.87 -1.31 -1.60
C ALA A 10 -0.35 -0.77 -2.37
N GLU A 11 -1.21 -1.66 -2.89
CA GLU A 11 -2.48 -1.29 -3.52
C GLU A 11 -3.44 -0.65 -2.52
N LEU A 12 -3.59 -1.25 -1.33
CA LEU A 12 -4.36 -0.67 -0.24
C LEU A 12 -3.84 0.73 0.13
N ALA A 13 -2.52 0.88 0.28
CA ALA A 13 -1.90 2.18 0.58
C ALA A 13 -2.26 3.25 -0.45
N LEU A 14 -2.32 2.90 -1.75
CA LEU A 14 -2.79 3.83 -2.78
C LEU A 14 -4.28 4.14 -2.66
N ALA A 15 -5.11 3.13 -2.41
CA ALA A 15 -6.55 3.33 -2.23
C ALA A 15 -6.87 4.28 -1.06
N VAL A 16 -6.03 4.29 -0.02
CA VAL A 16 -6.17 5.17 1.14
C VAL A 16 -5.29 6.43 1.09
N GLN A 17 -4.78 6.79 -0.10
CA GLN A 17 -4.00 8.00 -0.34
C GLN A 17 -2.70 8.12 0.49
N LEU A 18 -2.01 6.98 0.68
CA LEU A 18 -0.68 6.88 1.29
C LEU A 18 0.39 6.58 0.22
N PRO A 19 0.75 7.57 -0.65
CA PRO A 19 1.63 7.33 -1.79
C PRO A 19 3.08 7.01 -1.40
N LEU A 20 3.58 7.55 -0.28
CA LEU A 20 4.95 7.28 0.17
C LEU A 20 5.11 5.84 0.70
N PRO A 21 4.22 5.33 1.57
CA PRO A 21 4.21 3.91 1.91
C PRO A 21 4.06 2.99 0.68
N ALA A 22 3.17 3.34 -0.25
CA ALA A 22 2.99 2.57 -1.47
C ALA A 22 4.29 2.45 -2.29
N LEU A 23 5.00 3.56 -2.51
CA LEU A 23 6.28 3.56 -3.24
C LEU A 23 7.35 2.72 -2.55
N CYS A 24 7.44 2.81 -1.22
CA CYS A 24 8.39 2.03 -0.43
C CYS A 24 8.11 0.52 -0.57
N LEU A 25 6.85 0.11 -0.48
CA LEU A 25 6.44 -1.29 -0.60
C LEU A 25 6.59 -1.84 -2.01
N LEU A 26 6.28 -1.04 -3.04
CA LEU A 26 6.48 -1.43 -4.45
C LEU A 26 7.97 -1.62 -4.78
N ALA A 27 8.84 -0.75 -4.26
CA ALA A 27 10.28 -0.89 -4.42
C ALA A 27 10.80 -2.15 -3.71
N ALA A 28 10.35 -2.42 -2.48
CA ALA A 28 10.72 -3.63 -1.75
C ALA A 28 10.25 -4.91 -2.46
N HIS A 29 9.00 -4.92 -2.97
CA HIS A 29 8.45 -6.01 -3.76
C HIS A 29 9.26 -6.24 -5.06
N GLY A 30 9.63 -5.18 -5.77
CA GLY A 30 10.46 -5.28 -6.97
C GLY A 30 11.86 -5.82 -6.70
N ALA A 31 12.48 -5.41 -5.59
CA ALA A 31 13.80 -5.91 -5.19
C ALA A 31 13.73 -7.41 -4.85
N TYR A 32 12.70 -7.82 -4.10
CA TYR A 32 12.51 -9.22 -3.74
C TYR A 32 12.23 -10.10 -4.96
N THR A 33 11.29 -9.72 -5.83
CA THR A 33 10.92 -10.51 -7.03
C THR A 33 12.11 -10.68 -7.97
N SER A 34 12.94 -9.65 -8.11
CA SER A 34 14.20 -9.72 -8.87
C SER A 34 15.20 -10.69 -8.23
N SER A 35 15.36 -10.65 -6.90
CA SER A 35 16.29 -11.53 -6.18
C SER A 35 15.86 -13.01 -6.14
N SER A 36 14.55 -13.27 -6.18
CA SER A 36 13.95 -14.62 -6.17
C SER A 36 13.80 -15.21 -7.57
N GLY A 37 14.15 -14.47 -8.63
CA GLY A 37 14.03 -14.91 -10.02
C GLY A 37 12.60 -15.00 -10.53
N LEU A 38 11.65 -14.32 -9.88
CA LEU A 38 10.22 -14.31 -10.19
C LEU A 38 9.81 -13.21 -11.18
N THR A 39 10.76 -12.78 -12.02
CA THR A 39 10.73 -11.48 -12.72
C THR A 39 9.73 -11.37 -13.88
N ASP A 40 9.01 -12.43 -14.26
CA ASP A 40 8.41 -12.52 -15.60
C ASP A 40 6.91 -12.81 -15.64
N TYR A 41 6.12 -11.84 -15.16
CA TYR A 41 4.67 -11.78 -15.40
C TYR A 41 4.29 -10.43 -16.03
N PRO A 42 4.12 -10.35 -17.36
CA PRO A 42 3.90 -9.07 -18.06
C PRO A 42 2.71 -8.26 -17.54
N ARG A 43 1.62 -8.94 -17.16
CA ARG A 43 0.43 -8.29 -16.58
C ARG A 43 0.71 -7.70 -15.21
N LEU A 44 1.44 -8.44 -14.37
CA LEU A 44 1.83 -7.99 -13.03
C LEU A 44 2.75 -6.78 -13.12
N LYS A 45 3.71 -6.82 -14.06
CA LYS A 45 4.61 -5.69 -14.34
C LYS A 45 3.82 -4.43 -14.72
N GLN A 46 2.85 -4.54 -15.62
CA GLN A 46 2.04 -3.40 -16.04
C GLN A 46 1.23 -2.82 -14.88
N GLN A 47 0.68 -3.66 -14.01
CA GLN A 47 -0.03 -3.23 -12.80
C GLN A 47 0.92 -2.47 -11.85
N VAL A 48 2.09 -3.03 -11.55
CA VAL A 48 3.12 -2.40 -10.71
C VAL A 48 3.57 -1.06 -11.29
N ASP A 49 3.88 -0.99 -12.58
CA ASP A 49 4.28 0.25 -13.26
C ASP A 49 3.18 1.33 -13.14
N SER A 50 1.91 0.93 -13.31
CA SER A 50 0.77 1.84 -13.17
C SER A 50 0.63 2.36 -11.74
N MET A 51 0.83 1.51 -10.74
CA MET A 51 0.78 1.89 -9.33
C MET A 51 1.92 2.85 -8.97
N ILE A 52 3.13 2.61 -9.47
CA ILE A 52 4.28 3.51 -9.29
C ILE A 52 3.98 4.88 -9.90
N GLY A 53 3.43 4.90 -11.12
CA GLY A 53 3.01 6.12 -11.79
C GLY A 53 2.01 6.92 -10.95
N ALA A 54 0.93 6.27 -10.51
CA ALA A 54 -0.09 6.90 -9.67
C ALA A 54 0.51 7.47 -8.37
N ALA A 55 1.30 6.68 -7.65
CA ALA A 55 1.93 7.10 -6.41
C ALA A 55 2.82 8.34 -6.58
N ARG A 56 3.64 8.36 -7.65
CA ARG A 56 4.53 9.47 -7.98
C ARG A 56 3.77 10.75 -8.35
N THR A 57 2.60 10.65 -8.98
CA THR A 57 1.79 11.84 -9.30
C THR A 57 1.19 12.51 -8.07
N CYS A 58 0.98 11.76 -6.99
CA CYS A 58 0.36 12.25 -5.75
C CYS A 58 1.37 12.77 -4.72
N THR A 59 2.67 12.81 -5.03
CA THR A 59 3.71 13.20 -4.07
C THR A 59 4.81 14.03 -4.73
N ASN A 60 5.61 14.73 -3.92
CA ASN A 60 6.75 15.47 -4.45
C ASN A 60 7.88 14.51 -4.86
N ALA A 61 8.64 14.87 -5.90
CA ALA A 61 9.66 14.00 -6.49
C ALA A 61 10.73 13.55 -5.47
N THR A 62 11.21 14.47 -4.63
CA THR A 62 12.25 14.16 -3.63
C THR A 62 11.78 13.14 -2.59
N ALA A 63 10.55 13.29 -2.09
CA ALA A 63 9.95 12.34 -1.15
C ALA A 63 9.63 11.01 -1.84
N ALA A 64 9.20 11.04 -3.10
CA ALA A 64 9.01 9.84 -3.90
C ALA A 64 10.31 9.01 -4.00
N ASP A 65 11.41 9.68 -4.34
CA ASP A 65 12.71 9.04 -4.50
C ASP A 65 13.28 8.56 -3.17
N ALA A 66 13.10 9.33 -2.09
CA ALA A 66 13.49 8.90 -0.75
C ALA A 66 12.72 7.66 -0.30
N ALA A 67 11.40 7.60 -0.54
CA ALA A 67 10.58 6.45 -0.22
C ALA A 67 10.97 5.22 -1.07
N TRP A 68 11.23 5.44 -2.37
CA TRP A 68 11.68 4.40 -3.28
C TRP A 68 13.02 3.80 -2.85
N LEU A 69 14.02 4.66 -2.58
CA LEU A 69 15.34 4.24 -2.12
C LEU A 69 15.26 3.50 -0.78
N ARG A 70 14.43 3.95 0.14
CA ARG A 70 14.17 3.24 1.39
C ARG A 70 13.68 1.82 1.11
N GLY A 71 12.67 1.66 0.25
CA GLY A 71 12.11 0.36 -0.10
C GLY A 71 13.13 -0.62 -0.68
N LEU A 72 14.06 -0.15 -1.53
CA LEU A 72 15.15 -0.98 -2.07
C LEU A 72 16.14 -1.49 -1.01
N THR A 73 16.18 -0.86 0.17
CA THR A 73 17.10 -1.25 1.26
C THR A 73 16.43 -2.14 2.32
N LEU A 74 15.12 -2.36 2.24
CA LEU A 74 14.41 -3.18 3.22
C LEU A 74 14.66 -4.67 2.96
N SER A 75 14.93 -5.41 4.02
CA SER A 75 14.76 -6.87 4.00
C SER A 75 13.26 -7.20 3.90
N GLN A 76 12.94 -8.43 3.51
CA GLN A 76 11.56 -8.89 3.42
C GLN A 76 10.81 -8.71 4.75
N ASP A 77 11.40 -9.13 5.87
CA ASP A 77 10.81 -8.96 7.20
C ASP A 77 10.60 -7.49 7.55
N ALA A 78 11.58 -6.62 7.24
CA ALA A 78 11.45 -5.19 7.48
C ALA A 78 10.39 -4.52 6.58
N ALA A 79 10.16 -5.05 5.38
CA ALA A 79 9.08 -4.60 4.49
C ALA A 79 7.70 -4.99 5.05
N VAL A 80 7.57 -6.19 5.62
CA VAL A 80 6.35 -6.64 6.30
C VAL A 80 6.07 -5.79 7.54
N ASP A 81 7.07 -5.56 8.39
CA ASP A 81 6.93 -4.69 9.56
C ASP A 81 6.57 -3.25 9.16
N TYR A 82 7.18 -2.75 8.09
CA TYR A 82 6.86 -1.45 7.55
C TYR A 82 5.42 -1.38 7.02
N ALA A 83 4.97 -2.39 6.26
CA ALA A 83 3.58 -2.50 5.80
C ALA A 83 2.58 -2.45 6.96
N LEU A 84 2.87 -3.20 8.03
CA LEU A 84 2.03 -3.21 9.23
C LEU A 84 1.97 -1.83 9.89
N GLN A 85 3.12 -1.21 10.14
CA GLN A 85 3.20 0.05 10.90
C GLN A 85 2.75 1.28 10.09
N ALA A 86 3.07 1.31 8.79
CA ALA A 86 2.84 2.49 7.95
C ALA A 86 1.49 2.49 7.24
N VAL A 87 0.84 1.32 7.09
CA VAL A 87 -0.43 1.18 6.36
C VAL A 87 -1.50 0.55 7.24
N ILE A 88 -1.27 -0.65 7.77
CA ILE A 88 -2.34 -1.42 8.43
C ILE A 88 -2.73 -0.87 9.80
N VAL A 89 -1.76 -0.53 10.67
CA VAL A 89 -2.03 -0.01 12.01
C VAL A 89 -2.77 1.34 11.96
N PRO A 90 -2.37 2.33 11.14
CA PRO A 90 -3.12 3.57 11.00
C PRO A 90 -4.57 3.35 10.58
N LEU A 91 -4.82 2.45 9.62
CA LEU A 91 -6.17 2.12 9.15
C LEU A 91 -7.05 1.44 10.21
N ARG A 92 -6.44 0.79 11.21
CA ARG A 92 -7.16 0.18 12.33
C ARG A 92 -7.60 1.18 13.40
N ILE A 93 -6.98 2.37 13.44
CA ILE A 93 -7.35 3.41 14.40
C ILE A 93 -8.55 4.22 13.86
N ASP A 94 -8.69 4.31 12.54
CA ASP A 94 -9.79 4.99 11.84
C ASP A 94 -10.99 4.06 11.53
N THR A 95 -11.25 3.03 12.34
CA THR A 95 -12.56 2.36 12.30
C THR A 95 -13.64 3.32 12.79
N LEU A 96 -14.09 4.14 11.84
CA LEU A 96 -15.41 4.71 11.58
C LEU A 96 -16.33 4.80 12.82
N PRO A 97 -16.82 5.99 13.22
CA PRO A 97 -18.07 6.02 13.95
C PRO A 97 -19.11 5.33 13.06
N ILE A 98 -19.59 4.16 13.48
CA ILE A 98 -20.78 3.55 12.91
C ILE A 98 -21.91 4.54 13.23
N VAL A 99 -22.20 5.44 12.30
CA VAL A 99 -23.47 6.16 12.31
C VAL A 99 -24.49 5.11 11.89
N LEU A 100 -25.01 4.38 12.88
CA LEU A 100 -26.28 3.67 12.71
C LEU A 100 -27.29 4.73 12.27
N PRO A 101 -28.01 4.55 11.14
CA PRO A 101 -29.11 5.45 10.83
C PRO A 101 -30.08 5.41 12.01
N GLU A 102 -30.33 6.56 12.63
CA GLU A 102 -31.41 6.69 13.61
C GLU A 102 -32.68 6.17 12.92
N MET A 103 -33.18 5.04 13.39
CA MET A 103 -34.50 4.55 12.99
C MET A 103 -35.50 5.58 13.48
N GLU A 104 -35.91 6.47 12.58
CA GLU A 104 -37.02 7.38 12.74
C GLU A 104 -38.21 6.57 13.27
N GLN A 105 -38.49 6.75 14.56
CA GLN A 105 -39.62 6.09 15.21
C GLN A 105 -40.89 6.62 14.56
N ALA A 106 -41.51 5.81 13.72
CA ALA A 106 -42.81 6.11 13.16
C ALA A 106 -43.80 6.35 14.31
N PRO A 107 -44.58 7.44 14.30
CA PRO A 107 -45.56 7.70 15.33
C PRO A 107 -46.69 6.67 15.23
N VAL A 108 -46.84 5.87 16.28
CA VAL A 108 -48.02 5.01 16.48
C VAL A 108 -49.20 5.94 16.77
N ARG A 109 -50.19 5.92 15.87
CA ARG A 109 -51.50 6.56 16.06
C ARG A 109 -52.36 5.77 17.03
#